data_AF-X1UQU9-F1
#
_entry.id   AF-X1UQU9-F1
#
_cell.length_a   1.000
_cell.length_b   1.000
_cell.length_c   1.000
_cell.angle_alpha   90.00
_cell.angle_beta   90.00
_cell.angle_gamma   90.00
#
_symmetry.space_group_name_H-M   'P 1'
#
loop_
_entity.id
_entity.type
_entity.pdbx_description
1 polymer ?
#
loop_
_entity_poly.entity_id
_entity_poly.type
_entity_poly.pdbx_seq_one_letter_code
_entity_poly.pdbx_strand_id
1 'polypeptide(L)'
;MIAELASLPDLVIVTHSRHPRAVEPATLVSEFSKLGVVSEVTENVASAVELALTRATPGDLICATGSLFIVAEVMEYMLKRS
;
A
#
# COMPACT_ATOMS: atom_id res chain seq x y z
N MET A 1 2.59 8.39 10.82
CA MET A 1 1.87 7.67 9.75
C MET A 1 1.51 6.25 10.16
N ILE A 2 2.48 5.34 10.34
CA ILE A 2 2.19 3.93 10.65
C ILE A 2 1.35 3.78 11.93
N ALA A 3 1.70 4.51 13.00
CA ALA A 3 0.92 4.50 14.24
C ALA A 3 -0.54 4.96 14.06
N GLU A 4 -0.78 6.00 13.25
CA GLU A 4 -2.14 6.50 12.96
C GLU A 4 -2.97 5.51 12.14
N LEU A 5 -2.31 4.66 11.35
CA LEU A 5 -2.93 3.66 10.50
C LEU A 5 -3.02 2.29 11.17
N ALA A 6 -2.47 2.09 12.36
CA ALA A 6 -2.38 0.74 12.92
C ALA A 6 -3.74 0.15 13.34
N SER A 7 -4.73 0.99 13.64
CA SER A 7 -6.04 0.56 14.15
C SER A 7 -7.18 0.66 13.12
N LEU A 8 -6.90 1.10 11.89
CA LEU A 8 -7.93 1.44 10.90
C LEU A 8 -8.15 0.37 9.81
N PRO A 9 -7.10 -0.19 9.18
CA PRO A 9 -7.26 -1.08 8.04
C PRO A 9 -7.38 -2.54 8.48
N ASP A 10 -8.30 -3.26 7.85
CA ASP A 10 -8.38 -4.73 7.92
C ASP A 10 -7.23 -5.41 7.16
N LEU A 11 -6.64 -4.71 6.18
CA LEU A 11 -5.53 -5.17 5.36
C LEU A 11 -4.53 -4.05 5.09
N VAL A 12 -3.25 -4.31 5.35
CA VAL A 12 -2.13 -3.43 4.97
C VAL A 12 -1.33 -4.09 3.86
N ILE A 13 -1.17 -3.38 2.75
CA ILE A 13 -0.27 -3.76 1.66
C ILE A 13 0.89 -2.77 1.61
N VAL A 14 2.10 -3.26 1.85
CA VAL A 14 3.35 -2.51 1.73
C VAL A 14 3.92 -2.72 0.33
N THR A 15 4.36 -1.64 -0.30
CA THR A 15 4.98 -1.67 -1.63
C THR A 15 6.01 -0.56 -1.76
N HIS A 16 6.69 -0.47 -2.89
CA HIS A 16 7.62 0.62 -3.19
C HIS A 16 7.28 1.32 -4.51
N SER A 17 7.43 2.64 -4.52
CA SER A 17 7.37 3.46 -5.72
C SER A 17 8.62 3.28 -6.58
N ARG A 18 8.52 3.56 -7.88
CA ARG A 18 9.63 3.67 -8.82
C ARG A 18 10.44 4.96 -8.59
N HIS A 19 10.95 5.15 -7.37
CA HIS A 19 11.70 6.34 -6.96
C HIS A 19 12.96 5.93 -6.17
N PRO A 20 14.16 6.49 -6.46
CA PRO A 20 15.41 6.08 -5.81
C PRO A 20 15.47 6.26 -4.28
N ARG A 21 14.61 7.13 -3.75
CA ARG A 21 14.44 7.37 -2.29
C ARG A 21 13.33 6.53 -1.66
N ALA A 22 12.78 5.54 -2.36
CA ALA A 22 11.78 4.66 -1.79
C ALA A 22 12.39 3.91 -0.60
N VAL A 23 11.62 3.83 0.50
CA VAL A 23 12.01 3.04 1.66
C VAL A 23 11.88 1.57 1.29
N GLU A 24 12.84 0.76 1.74
CA GLU A 24 12.79 -0.69 1.58
C GLU A 24 11.52 -1.26 2.23
N PRO A 25 10.67 -2.00 1.50
CA PRO A 25 9.43 -2.57 2.04
C PRO A 25 9.61 -3.33 3.37
N ALA A 26 10.71 -4.07 3.53
CA ALA A 26 11.03 -4.80 4.76
C ALA A 26 11.08 -3.89 6.01
N THR A 27 11.50 -2.64 5.86
CA THR A 27 11.53 -1.66 6.96
C THR A 27 10.11 -1.33 7.41
N LEU A 28 9.21 -1.09 6.47
CA LEU A 28 7.81 -0.77 6.77
C LEU A 28 7.07 -1.96 7.39
N VAL A 29 7.32 -3.17 6.90
CA VAL A 29 6.77 -4.42 7.49
C VAL A 29 7.17 -4.57 8.94
N SER A 30 8.44 -4.32 9.27
CA SER A 30 8.94 -4.36 10.65
C SER A 30 8.20 -3.35 11.54
N GLU A 31 7.96 -2.13 11.06
CA GLU A 31 7.23 -1.11 11.84
C GLU A 31 5.76 -1.47 12.04
N PHE A 32 5.07 -2.04 11.05
CA PHE A 32 3.69 -2.53 11.24
C PHE A 32 3.64 -3.73 12.20
N SER A 33 4.61 -4.63 12.11
CA SER A 33 4.70 -5.81 12.97
C SER A 33 4.88 -5.45 14.45
N LYS A 34 5.63 -4.37 14.75
CA LYS A 34 5.78 -3.84 16.12
C LYS A 34 4.46 -3.39 16.73
N LEU A 35 3.46 -3.08 15.91
CA LEU A 35 2.12 -2.66 16.33
C LEU A 35 1.10 -3.79 16.25
N GLY A 36 1.53 -5.03 15.99
CA GLY A 36 0.65 -6.20 15.87
C GLY A 36 -0.11 -6.28 14.54
N VAL A 37 0.25 -5.46 13.55
CA VAL A 37 -0.39 -5.44 12.23
C VAL A 37 0.42 -6.29 11.26
N VAL A 38 -0.21 -7.30 10.67
CA VAL A 38 0.39 -8.11 9.61
C VAL A 38 0.16 -7.40 8.27
N SER A 39 1.22 -7.22 7.50
CA SER A 39 1.18 -6.58 6.18
C SER A 39 1.59 -7.53 5.07
N GLU A 40 0.86 -7.52 3.96
CA GLU A 40 1.27 -8.15 2.70
C GLU A 40 2.29 -7.25 1.98
N VAL A 41 3.22 -7.83 1.22
CA VAL A 41 4.26 -7.08 0.50
C VAL A 41 4.14 -7.34 -0.99
N THR A 42 4.23 -6.29 -1.80
CA THR A 42 4.33 -6.41 -3.26
C THR A 42 5.54 -5.71 -3.82
N GLU A 43 5.93 -6.13 -5.02
CA GLU A 43 7.13 -5.66 -5.71
C GLU A 43 6.95 -4.31 -6.41
N ASN A 44 5.71 -3.82 -6.59
CA ASN A 44 5.47 -2.51 -7.21
C ASN A 44 4.03 -2.04 -6.98
N VAL A 45 3.78 -0.77 -7.28
CA VAL A 45 2.46 -0.15 -7.14
C VAL A 45 1.38 -0.86 -7.93
N ALA A 46 1.65 -1.31 -9.16
CA ALA A 46 0.65 -2.00 -9.99
C ALA A 46 0.17 -3.31 -9.32
N SER A 47 1.11 -4.15 -8.86
CA SER A 47 0.78 -5.37 -8.12
C SER A 47 0.08 -5.10 -6.78
N ALA A 48 0.42 -4.00 -6.09
CA ALA A 48 -0.30 -3.59 -4.88
C ALA A 48 -1.77 -3.24 -5.17
N VAL A 49 -2.02 -2.49 -6.26
CA VAL A 49 -3.37 -2.12 -6.66
C VAL A 49 -4.19 -3.34 -7.08
N GLU A 50 -3.62 -4.25 -7.87
CA GLU A 50 -4.33 -5.49 -8.26
C GLU A 50 -4.67 -6.37 -7.05
N LEU A 51 -3.73 -6.52 -6.12
CA LEU A 51 -3.97 -7.27 -4.89
C LEU A 51 -5.08 -6.62 -4.06
N ALA A 52 -5.04 -5.29 -3.89
CA ALA A 52 -6.06 -4.55 -3.16
C ALA A 52 -7.45 -4.72 -3.80
N LEU A 53 -7.54 -4.59 -5.13
CA LEU A 53 -8.79 -4.76 -5.89
C LEU A 53 -9.33 -6.19 -5.82
N THR A 54 -8.44 -7.20 -5.77
CA THR A 54 -8.84 -8.60 -5.65
C THR A 54 -9.36 -8.93 -4.25
N ARG A 55 -8.85 -8.24 -3.22
CA ARG A 55 -9.25 -8.43 -1.82
C ARG A 55 -10.50 -7.65 -1.43
N ALA A 56 -10.68 -6.47 -2.02
CA ALA A 56 -11.80 -5.59 -1.69
C ALA A 56 -13.14 -6.16 -2.15
N THR A 57 -14.13 -6.02 -1.29
CA THR A 57 -15.53 -6.36 -1.55
C THR A 57 -16.36 -5.07 -1.72
N PRO A 58 -17.58 -5.14 -2.30
CA PRO A 58 -18.43 -3.97 -2.42
C PRO A 58 -18.71 -3.32 -1.06
N GLY A 59 -18.29 -2.06 -0.91
CA GLY A 59 -18.40 -1.30 0.33
C GLY A 59 -17.06 -1.01 1.02
N ASP A 60 -16.00 -1.70 0.62
CA ASP A 60 -14.66 -1.46 1.16
C ASP A 60 -14.01 -0.19 0.57
N LEU A 61 -13.11 0.41 1.34
CA LEU A 61 -12.28 1.54 0.92
C LEU A 61 -10.83 1.07 0.71
N ILE A 62 -10.33 1.21 -0.52
CA ILE A 62 -8.90 1.11 -0.80
C ILE A 62 -8.27 2.51 -0.69
N CYS A 63 -7.36 2.68 0.26
CA CYS A 63 -6.64 3.94 0.46
C CYS A 63 -5.16 3.80 0.08
N ALA A 64 -4.75 4.46 -1.02
CA ALA A 64 -3.33 4.62 -1.36
C ALA A 64 -2.74 5.83 -0.63
N THR A 65 -1.71 5.63 0.19
CA THR A 65 -1.17 6.69 1.06
C THR A 65 0.34 6.54 1.31
N GLY A 66 0.89 7.46 2.10
CA GLY A 66 2.25 7.43 2.63
C GLY A 66 3.35 7.94 1.72
N SER A 67 3.04 8.25 0.47
CA SER A 67 3.97 8.90 -0.45
C SER A 67 3.23 9.54 -1.61
N LEU A 68 3.62 10.76 -1.99
CA LEU A 68 3.12 11.39 -3.21
C LEU A 68 3.50 10.61 -4.47
N PHE A 69 4.63 9.90 -4.47
CA PHE A 69 5.03 9.03 -5.58
C PHE A 69 4.12 7.81 -5.69
N ILE A 70 3.77 7.19 -4.56
CA ILE A 70 2.79 6.08 -4.55
C ILE A 70 1.44 6.57 -5.10
N VAL A 71 0.93 7.70 -4.60
CA VAL A 71 -0.34 8.26 -5.08
C VAL A 71 -0.30 8.53 -6.59
N ALA A 72 0.76 9.17 -7.09
CA ALA A 72 0.92 9.44 -8.51
C ALA A 72 0.94 8.16 -9.36
N GLU A 73 1.66 7.12 -8.92
CA GLU A 73 1.72 5.85 -9.64
C GLU A 73 0.39 5.07 -9.60
N VAL A 74 -0.35 5.15 -8.50
CA VAL A 74 -1.70 4.57 -8.42
C VAL A 74 -2.63 5.28 -9.39
N MET A 75 -2.61 6.62 -9.44
CA MET A 75 -3.41 7.39 -10.40
C MET A 75 -3.03 7.04 -11.85
N GLU A 76 -1.74 6.96 -12.16
CA GLU A 76 -1.25 6.55 -13.49
C GLU A 76 -1.75 5.16 -13.86
N TYR A 77 -1.69 4.21 -12.92
CA TYR A 77 -2.14 2.84 -13.14
C TYR A 77 -3.64 2.75 -13.39
N MET A 78 -4.45 3.42 -12.56
CA MET A 78 -5.90 3.42 -12.68
C MET A 78 -6.38 4.08 -13.98
N LEU A 79 -5.70 5.13 -14.46
CA LEU A 79 -5.99 5.76 -15.75
C LEU A 79 -5.69 4.85 -16.95
N LYS A 80 -4.73 3.93 -16.84
CA LYS A 80 -4.41 2.97 -17.92
C LYS A 80 -5.34 1.76 -17.92
N ARG A 81 -6.00 1.48 -16.78
CA ARG A 81 -6.89 0.34 -16.60
C ARG A 81 -8.31 0.62 -17.09
N SER A 82 -8.71 1.88 -17.17
CA SER A 82 -10.00 2.36 -17.73
C SER A 82 -10.01 2.36 -19.25
#